data_AF-A0A1R3H8A6-F1
#
_entry.id   AF-A0A1R3H8A6-F1
#
_cell.length_a   1.000
_cell.length_b   1.000
_cell.length_c   1.000
_cell.angle_alpha   90.00
_cell.angle_beta   90.00
_cell.angle_gamma   90.00
#
_symmetry.space_group_name_H-M   'P 1'
#
loop_
_entity.id
_entity.type
_entity.pdbx_description
1 polymer ?
#
loop_
_entity_poly.entity_id
_entity_poly.type
_entity_poly.pdbx_seq_one_letter_code
_entity_poly.pdbx_strand_id
1 'polypeptide(L)'
;MALELFVDLSSVGETLRTPPERVQRPKGKVEDIKELSYEAKSSKDYAWYDVESFLNYRVLSTGELEVRVRFAGFDKAEDEWINVETELRERSIPLEPSECDMVKIGDLVLCYQEREHHQVYCDAHIVDVLKRSHDGKCCTCHFFVCYDHDYSEEEVMLERICRRPAACTIDS
;
A
#
# COMPACT_ATOMS: atom_id res chain seq x y z
N MET A 1 28.45 37.44 19.16
CA MET A 1 29.58 37.77 18.27
C MET A 1 30.03 36.46 17.66
N ALA A 2 29.63 36.22 16.41
CA ALA A 2 29.88 34.99 15.68
C ALA A 2 31.39 34.82 15.45
N LEU A 3 31.90 33.60 15.63
CA LEU A 3 33.24 33.21 15.20
C LEU A 3 33.10 32.58 13.81
N GLU A 4 33.44 33.38 12.80
CA GLU A 4 33.69 32.94 11.44
C GLU A 4 34.99 32.11 11.43
N LEU A 5 34.91 30.85 11.01
CA LEU A 5 36.08 30.08 10.59
C LEU A 5 35.96 29.82 9.10
N PHE A 6 36.63 30.68 8.34
CA PHE A 6 36.90 30.50 6.92
C PHE A 6 37.90 29.35 6.75
N VAL A 7 37.52 28.35 5.96
CA VAL A 7 38.48 27.39 5.39
C VAL A 7 38.51 27.66 3.89
N ASP A 8 39.60 28.28 3.44
CA ASP A 8 39.94 28.46 2.04
C ASP A 8 40.60 27.19 1.53
N LEU A 9 40.00 26.57 0.50
CA LEU A 9 40.57 25.43 -0.21
C LEU A 9 40.49 25.74 -1.70
N SER A 10 41.37 26.63 -2.15
CA SER A 10 41.64 26.83 -3.57
C SER A 10 42.74 25.88 -4.07
N SER A 11 42.36 25.17 -5.13
CA SER A 11 43.17 24.43 -6.11
C SER A 11 43.70 23.04 -5.72
N VAL A 12 43.27 21.99 -6.44
CA VAL A 12 44.02 21.37 -7.55
C VAL A 12 43.07 20.51 -8.41
N GLY A 13 43.07 20.75 -9.74
CA GLY A 13 43.13 19.67 -10.75
C GLY A 13 41.83 19.01 -11.24
N GLU A 14 41.42 19.44 -12.43
CA GLU A 14 40.52 18.85 -13.42
C GLU A 14 40.24 17.33 -13.36
N THR A 15 38.95 16.97 -13.35
CA THR A 15 38.38 15.90 -14.20
C THR A 15 36.91 16.22 -14.41
N LEU A 16 36.45 16.32 -15.66
CA LEU A 16 35.03 16.58 -15.99
C LEU A 16 34.11 15.58 -15.26
N ARG A 17 33.29 16.08 -14.34
CA ARG A 17 32.13 15.38 -13.80
C ARG A 17 30.92 16.28 -13.94
N THR A 18 30.00 15.86 -14.79
CA THR A 18 28.66 16.40 -14.92
C THR A 18 27.97 16.46 -13.54
N PRO A 19 27.21 17.52 -13.21
CA PRO A 19 26.49 17.57 -11.93
C PRO A 19 25.41 16.48 -11.89
N PRO A 20 25.15 15.84 -10.73
CA PRO A 20 23.99 14.98 -10.61
C PRO A 20 22.74 15.86 -10.74
N GLU A 21 21.91 15.51 -11.71
CA GLU A 21 20.64 16.15 -11.98
C GLU A 21 19.81 16.12 -10.68
N ARG A 22 19.40 17.31 -10.23
CA ARG A 22 18.64 17.48 -9.00
C ARG A 22 17.27 16.84 -9.23
N VAL A 23 17.11 15.59 -8.81
CA VAL A 23 15.81 14.89 -8.81
C VAL A 23 14.83 15.78 -8.08
N GLN A 24 13.97 16.44 -8.85
CA GLN A 24 12.89 17.23 -8.30
C GLN A 24 11.89 16.22 -7.74
N ARG A 25 11.93 16.02 -6.42
CA ARG A 25 10.87 15.28 -5.73
C ARG A 25 9.56 15.99 -6.05
N PRO A 26 8.56 15.29 -6.62
CA PRO A 26 7.25 15.88 -6.83
C PRO A 26 6.73 16.41 -5.48
N LYS A 27 6.52 17.72 -5.37
CA LYS A 27 5.83 18.31 -4.24
C LYS A 27 4.34 18.09 -4.47
N GLY A 28 3.82 16.94 -4.03
CA GLY A 28 2.37 16.74 -3.88
C GLY A 28 1.81 17.84 -2.98
N LYS A 29 0.64 18.40 -3.32
CA LYS A 29 0.00 19.40 -2.46
C LYS A 29 -0.54 18.68 -1.23
N VAL A 30 -0.48 19.32 -0.06
CA VAL A 30 -0.99 18.78 1.21
C VAL A 30 -2.50 18.48 1.16
N GLU A 31 -3.21 19.14 0.24
CA GLU A 31 -4.64 18.91 -0.03
C GLU A 31 -4.89 17.56 -0.71
N ASP A 32 -4.00 17.12 -1.61
CA ASP A 32 -4.11 15.81 -2.29
C ASP A 32 -3.93 14.65 -1.29
N ILE A 33 -3.20 14.87 -0.20
CA ILE A 33 -2.99 13.87 0.88
C ILE A 33 -4.26 13.67 1.72
N LYS A 34 -5.17 14.66 1.77
CA LYS A 34 -6.40 14.55 2.58
C LYS A 34 -7.49 13.67 1.94
N GLU A 35 -7.42 13.43 0.63
CA GLU A 35 -8.32 12.49 -0.06
C GLU A 35 -7.79 11.05 -0.04
N LEU A 36 -6.49 10.86 0.19
CA LEU A 36 -5.88 9.53 0.22
C LEU A 36 -6.11 8.86 1.57
N SER A 37 -6.76 7.70 1.54
CA SER A 37 -6.83 6.78 2.68
C SER A 37 -5.78 5.69 2.53
N TYR A 38 -5.26 5.21 3.66
CA TYR A 38 -4.17 4.24 3.69
C TYR A 38 -4.59 2.99 4.45
N GLU A 39 -3.98 1.87 4.08
CA GLU A 39 -4.00 0.63 4.83
C GLU A 39 -2.56 0.19 5.11
N ALA A 40 -2.35 -0.48 6.23
CA ALA A 40 -1.05 -0.97 6.65
C ALA A 40 -1.11 -2.44 7.06
N LYS A 41 -0.02 -3.16 6.78
CA LYS A 41 0.12 -4.58 7.09
C LYS A 41 0.64 -4.75 8.52
N SER A 42 -0.12 -5.44 9.37
CA SER A 42 0.33 -5.71 10.75
C SER A 42 1.40 -6.79 10.77
N SER A 43 2.39 -6.59 11.63
CA SER A 43 3.45 -7.57 11.91
C SER A 43 2.97 -8.76 12.76
N LYS A 44 1.78 -8.65 13.38
CA LYS A 44 1.24 -9.67 14.30
C LYS A 44 0.63 -10.85 13.56
N ASP A 45 -0.09 -10.57 12.48
CA ASP A 45 -0.89 -11.55 11.75
C ASP A 45 -0.76 -11.45 10.21
N TYR A 46 0.05 -10.51 9.71
CA TYR A 46 0.26 -10.26 8.28
C TYR A 46 -1.01 -9.84 7.52
N ALA A 47 -2.04 -9.37 8.22
CA ALA A 47 -3.25 -8.82 7.62
C ALA A 47 -3.16 -7.30 7.40
N TRP A 48 -3.96 -6.79 6.47
CA TRP A 48 -4.06 -5.36 6.19
C TRP A 48 -5.22 -4.72 6.96
N TYR A 49 -4.95 -3.55 7.53
CA TYR A 49 -5.90 -2.79 8.32
C TYR A 49 -5.91 -1.32 7.90
N ASP A 50 -7.08 -0.70 7.93
CA ASP A 50 -7.23 0.73 7.66
C ASP A 50 -6.43 1.56 8.68
N VAL A 51 -5.69 2.56 8.17
CA VAL A 51 -4.96 3.52 9.00
C VAL A 51 -5.88 4.68 9.36
N GLU A 52 -6.09 4.90 10.66
CA GLU A 52 -6.82 6.07 11.16
C GLU A 52 -5.91 7.31 11.21
N SER A 53 -4.68 7.16 11.70
CA SER A 53 -3.74 8.28 11.80
C SER A 53 -2.28 7.86 11.85
N PHE A 54 -1.41 8.74 11.35
CA PHE A 54 0.03 8.65 11.50
C PHE A 54 0.47 9.44 12.74
N LEU A 55 1.16 8.78 13.66
CA LEU A 55 1.52 9.33 14.98
C LEU A 55 2.95 9.84 15.02
N ASN A 56 3.88 9.17 14.34
CA ASN A 56 5.30 9.54 14.32
C ASN A 56 6.03 8.89 13.12
N TYR A 57 7.30 9.21 12.92
CA TYR A 57 8.19 8.55 11.96
C TYR A 57 9.59 8.31 12.54
N ARG A 58 10.32 7.37 11.97
CA ARG A 58 11.75 7.16 12.26
C ARG A 58 12.48 6.67 11.00
N VAL A 59 13.77 6.98 10.93
CA VAL A 59 14.66 6.42 9.91
C VAL A 59 15.64 5.51 10.63
N LEU A 60 15.67 4.24 10.25
CA LEU A 60 16.56 3.24 10.84
C LEU A 60 18.00 3.47 10.37
N SER A 61 18.98 2.89 11.06
CA SER A 61 20.39 2.95 10.62
C SER A 61 20.63 2.25 9.27
N THR A 62 19.72 1.37 8.85
CA THR A 62 19.68 0.75 7.53
C THR A 62 19.25 1.72 6.42
N GLY A 63 18.66 2.86 6.78
CA GLY A 63 18.08 3.84 5.85
C GLY A 63 16.57 3.68 5.63
N GLU A 64 15.96 2.62 6.15
CA GLU A 64 14.53 2.35 6.01
C GLU A 64 13.69 3.39 6.76
N LEU A 65 12.61 3.86 6.12
CA LEU A 65 11.64 4.76 6.72
C LEU A 65 10.48 3.97 7.31
N GLU A 66 10.22 4.18 8.60
CA GLU A 66 9.05 3.64 9.26
C GLU A 66 8.18 4.75 9.82
N VAL A 67 6.87 4.50 9.80
CA VAL A 67 5.86 5.36 10.41
C VAL A 67 5.15 4.62 11.52
N ARG A 68 4.81 5.33 12.59
CA ARG A 68 3.97 4.78 13.64
C ARG A 68 2.52 5.07 13.32
N VAL A 69 1.69 4.03 13.19
CA VAL A 69 0.29 4.15 12.80
C VAL A 69 -0.66 3.81 13.95
N ARG A 70 -1.83 4.44 13.95
CA ARG A 70 -3.02 3.96 14.65
C ARG A 70 -3.97 3.33 13.63
N PHE A 71 -4.38 2.09 13.87
CA PHE A 71 -5.37 1.41 13.04
C PHE A 71 -6.79 1.83 13.41
N ALA A 72 -7.68 1.91 12.42
CA ALA A 72 -9.08 2.24 12.63
C ALA A 72 -9.79 1.16 13.46
N GLY A 73 -10.51 1.57 14.49
CA GLY A 73 -11.25 0.66 15.37
C GLY A 73 -10.41 -0.03 16.45
N PHE A 74 -9.09 0.22 16.49
CA PHE A 74 -8.20 -0.31 17.51
C PHE A 74 -7.72 0.78 18.48
N ASP A 75 -7.29 0.37 19.68
CA ASP A 75 -6.75 1.29 20.66
C ASP A 75 -5.23 1.49 20.52
N LYS A 76 -4.67 2.39 21.33
CA LYS A 76 -3.25 2.73 21.30
C LYS A 76 -2.29 1.59 21.65
N ALA A 77 -2.77 0.50 22.27
CA ALA A 77 -1.95 -0.67 22.56
C ALA A 77 -1.61 -1.43 21.27
N GLU A 78 -2.43 -1.25 20.23
CA GLU A 78 -2.25 -1.87 18.92
C GLU A 78 -1.45 -1.01 17.94
N ASP A 79 -1.02 0.19 18.32
CA ASP A 79 -0.20 1.07 17.48
C ASP A 79 1.12 0.37 17.07
N GLU A 80 1.41 0.29 15.77
CA GLU A 80 2.60 -0.40 15.21
C GLU A 80 3.53 0.56 14.44
N TRP A 81 4.82 0.20 14.39
CA TRP A 81 5.78 0.78 13.45
C TRP A 81 5.74 -0.01 12.16
N ILE A 82 5.52 0.68 11.04
CA ILE A 82 5.23 0.12 9.72
C ILE A 82 6.28 0.61 8.74
N ASN A 83 6.88 -0.29 7.96
CA ASN A 83 7.78 0.08 6.88
C ASN A 83 6.98 0.72 5.73
N VAL A 84 7.38 1.94 5.35
CA VAL A 84 6.64 2.74 4.35
C VAL A 84 6.70 2.14 2.95
N GLU A 85 7.78 1.43 2.60
CA GLU A 85 7.95 0.87 1.26
C GLU A 85 7.23 -0.47 1.07
N THR A 86 7.13 -1.28 2.13
CA THR A 86 6.65 -2.66 2.02
C THR A 86 5.30 -2.92 2.70
N GLU A 87 4.94 -2.13 3.71
CA GLU A 87 3.82 -2.44 4.61
C GLU A 87 2.79 -1.31 4.72
N LEU A 88 2.93 -0.26 3.91
CA LEU A 88 1.99 0.85 3.84
C LEU A 88 1.60 1.11 2.38
N ARG A 89 0.30 1.22 2.12
CA ARG A 89 -0.19 1.53 0.77
C ARG A 89 -1.51 2.30 0.80
N GLU A 90 -1.87 2.88 -0.33
CA GLU A 90 -3.22 3.45 -0.53
C GLU A 90 -4.27 2.35 -0.33
N ARG A 91 -5.38 2.69 0.33
CA ARG A 91 -6.45 1.75 0.67
C ARG A 91 -7.01 1.04 -0.57
N SER A 92 -7.30 -0.26 -0.42
CA SER A 92 -7.97 -1.05 -1.43
C SER A 92 -9.42 -0.60 -1.61
N ILE A 93 -9.95 -0.75 -2.83
CA ILE A 93 -11.25 -0.19 -3.23
C ILE A 93 -12.25 -1.35 -3.38
N PRO A 94 -13.35 -1.36 -2.60
CA PRO A 94 -14.45 -2.30 -2.79
C PRO A 94 -15.03 -2.21 -4.20
N LEU A 95 -15.47 -3.35 -4.73
CA LEU A 95 -16.03 -3.46 -6.07
C LEU A 95 -17.55 -3.51 -6.03
N GLU A 96 -18.20 -2.69 -6.84
CA GLU A 96 -19.64 -2.82 -7.06
C GLU A 96 -19.94 -4.04 -7.95
N PRO A 97 -21.13 -4.67 -7.84
CA PRO A 97 -21.52 -5.81 -8.67
C PRO A 97 -21.33 -5.60 -10.18
N SER A 98 -21.53 -4.37 -10.68
CA SER A 98 -21.32 -4.00 -12.08
C SER A 98 -19.84 -3.91 -12.49
N GLU A 99 -18.91 -3.89 -11.54
CA GLU A 99 -17.48 -3.71 -11.74
C GLU A 99 -16.72 -5.03 -11.72
N CYS A 100 -17.40 -6.18 -11.65
CA CYS A 100 -16.79 -7.51 -11.63
C CYS A 100 -15.88 -7.79 -12.84
N ASP A 101 -16.08 -7.07 -13.95
CA ASP A 101 -15.27 -7.18 -15.16
C ASP A 101 -13.92 -6.48 -15.04
N MET A 102 -13.72 -5.63 -14.04
CA MET A 102 -12.42 -5.01 -13.78
C MET A 102 -11.41 -6.00 -13.22
N VAL A 103 -11.87 -7.05 -12.52
CA VAL A 103 -11.01 -8.09 -11.93
C VAL A 103 -10.56 -9.08 -13.01
N LYS A 104 -9.24 -9.21 -13.18
CA LYS A 104 -8.59 -10.07 -14.16
C LYS A 104 -7.69 -11.11 -13.48
N ILE A 105 -7.41 -12.20 -14.20
CA ILE A 105 -6.42 -13.19 -13.79
C ILE A 105 -5.06 -12.51 -13.68
N GLY A 106 -4.37 -12.76 -12.58
CA GLY A 106 -3.09 -12.17 -12.21
C GLY A 106 -3.20 -10.89 -11.39
N ASP A 107 -4.39 -10.31 -11.21
CA ASP A 107 -4.56 -9.11 -10.38
C ASP A 107 -4.23 -9.40 -8.91
N LEU A 108 -3.46 -8.51 -8.29
CA LEU A 108 -3.34 -8.42 -6.85
C LEU A 108 -4.63 -7.82 -6.28
N VAL A 109 -5.22 -8.51 -5.32
CA VAL A 109 -6.44 -8.07 -4.62
C VAL A 109 -6.27 -8.18 -3.11
N LEU A 110 -7.01 -7.36 -2.38
CA LEU A 110 -7.20 -7.54 -0.96
C LEU A 110 -8.44 -8.42 -0.76
N CYS A 111 -8.24 -9.61 -0.21
CA CYS A 111 -9.28 -10.62 -0.04
C CYS A 111 -9.64 -10.78 1.43
N TYR A 112 -10.93 -10.69 1.74
CA TYR A 112 -11.48 -11.04 3.03
C TYR A 112 -11.43 -12.56 3.21
N GLN A 113 -10.71 -13.03 4.22
CA GLN A 113 -10.56 -14.43 4.58
C GLN A 113 -11.21 -14.72 5.93
N GLU A 114 -12.24 -15.56 5.92
CA GLU A 114 -12.86 -16.06 7.14
C GLU A 114 -12.16 -17.35 7.59
N ARG A 115 -11.53 -17.31 8.77
CA ARG A 115 -10.91 -18.47 9.45
C ARG A 115 -11.70 -18.77 10.72
N GLU A 116 -11.52 -19.97 11.30
CA GLU A 116 -12.29 -20.43 12.47
C GLU A 116 -12.28 -19.47 13.67
N HIS A 117 -11.23 -18.66 13.83
CA HIS A 117 -11.06 -17.75 14.96
C HIS A 117 -10.73 -16.31 14.58
N HIS A 118 -10.52 -16.02 13.29
CA HIS A 118 -10.07 -14.71 12.82
C HIS A 118 -10.70 -14.38 11.46
N GLN A 119 -11.08 -13.12 11.30
CA GLN A 119 -11.59 -12.56 10.05
C GLN A 119 -10.62 -11.46 9.64
N VAL A 120 -9.85 -11.72 8.58
CA VAL A 120 -8.71 -10.88 8.21
C VAL A 120 -8.75 -10.54 6.73
N TYR A 121 -8.11 -9.44 6.36
CA TYR A 121 -7.91 -9.05 4.97
C TYR A 121 -6.47 -9.33 4.57
N CYS A 122 -6.29 -10.20 3.58
CA CYS A 122 -4.97 -10.65 3.14
C CYS A 122 -4.78 -10.36 1.64
N ASP A 123 -3.52 -10.20 1.24
CA ASP A 123 -3.20 -10.15 -0.19
C ASP A 123 -3.40 -11.53 -0.83
N ALA A 124 -3.98 -11.51 -2.01
CA ALA A 124 -4.14 -12.69 -2.84
C ALA A 124 -4.07 -12.31 -4.33
N HIS A 125 -3.77 -13.29 -5.17
CA HIS A 125 -3.77 -13.14 -6.61
C HIS A 125 -4.93 -13.92 -7.24
N ILE A 126 -5.61 -13.32 -8.21
CA ILE A 126 -6.66 -13.99 -8.97
C ILE A 126 -6.02 -15.04 -9.88
N VAL A 127 -6.34 -16.32 -9.67
CA VAL A 127 -5.83 -17.43 -10.48
C VAL A 127 -6.79 -17.85 -11.59
N ASP A 128 -8.10 -17.70 -11.37
CA ASP A 128 -9.12 -17.96 -12.38
C ASP A 128 -10.42 -17.17 -12.10
N VAL A 129 -11.26 -16.99 -13.12
CA VAL A 129 -12.55 -16.31 -13.02
C VAL A 129 -13.61 -17.05 -13.82
N LEU A 130 -14.60 -17.63 -13.13
CA LEU A 130 -15.78 -18.20 -13.76
C LEU A 130 -16.90 -17.15 -13.84
N LYS A 131 -17.02 -16.55 -15.03
CA LYS A 131 -18.08 -15.57 -15.32
C LYS A 131 -19.46 -16.22 -15.38
N ARG A 132 -20.45 -15.58 -14.74
CA ARG A 132 -21.86 -15.98 -14.79
C ARG A 132 -22.73 -14.82 -15.27
N SER A 133 -23.92 -15.14 -15.78
CA SER A 133 -24.92 -14.13 -16.11
C SER A 133 -25.53 -13.57 -14.83
N HIS A 134 -25.50 -12.25 -14.66
CA HIS A 134 -26.13 -11.55 -13.55
C HIS A 134 -26.53 -10.13 -13.95
N ASP A 135 -27.29 -9.44 -13.09
CA ASP A 135 -27.61 -8.03 -13.27
C ASP A 135 -26.60 -7.12 -12.55
N GLY A 136 -26.75 -5.80 -12.68
CA GLY A 136 -25.86 -4.84 -12.03
C GLY A 136 -26.06 -4.69 -10.52
N LYS A 137 -26.95 -5.45 -9.89
CA LYS A 137 -27.25 -5.35 -8.45
C LYS A 137 -26.63 -6.46 -7.63
N CYS A 138 -26.32 -7.59 -8.24
CA CYS A 138 -25.74 -8.74 -7.55
C CYS A 138 -24.81 -9.48 -8.51
N CYS A 139 -23.54 -9.59 -8.15
CA CYS A 139 -22.58 -10.38 -8.92
C CYS A 139 -22.65 -11.83 -8.49
N THR A 140 -22.74 -12.75 -9.45
CA THR A 140 -22.71 -14.21 -9.21
C THR A 140 -21.50 -14.88 -9.84
N CYS A 141 -20.50 -14.10 -10.27
CA CYS A 141 -19.24 -14.64 -10.76
C CYS A 141 -18.46 -15.26 -9.61
N HIS A 142 -17.70 -16.32 -9.92
CA HIS A 142 -16.80 -16.96 -8.98
C HIS A 142 -15.36 -16.59 -9.29
N PHE A 143 -14.63 -16.20 -8.26
CA PHE A 143 -13.23 -15.81 -8.37
C PHE A 143 -12.40 -16.80 -7.58
N PHE A 144 -11.36 -17.35 -8.21
CA PHE A 144 -10.42 -18.23 -7.56
C PHE A 144 -9.20 -17.40 -7.19
N VAL A 145 -8.85 -17.37 -5.91
CA VAL A 145 -7.73 -16.61 -5.37
C VAL A 145 -6.67 -17.55 -4.82
N CYS A 146 -5.39 -17.17 -4.92
CA CYS A 146 -4.27 -17.79 -4.23
C CYS A 146 -3.66 -16.78 -3.26
N TYR A 147 -3.63 -17.10 -1.97
CA TYR A 147 -3.15 -16.18 -0.93
C TYR A 147 -1.63 -16.13 -0.86
N ASP A 148 -1.07 -14.93 -0.71
CA ASP A 148 0.39 -14.74 -0.75
C ASP A 148 1.11 -15.33 0.47
N HIS A 149 0.45 -15.40 1.63
CA HIS A 149 1.10 -15.79 2.88
C HIS A 149 1.21 -17.31 3.08
N ASP A 150 0.31 -18.12 2.51
CA ASP A 150 0.31 -19.58 2.67
C ASP A 150 0.08 -20.37 1.37
N TYR A 151 -0.06 -19.69 0.23
CA TYR A 151 -0.33 -20.29 -1.08
C TYR A 151 -1.60 -21.15 -1.13
N SER A 152 -2.50 -21.01 -0.15
CA SER A 152 -3.79 -21.67 -0.20
C SER A 152 -4.67 -21.03 -1.29
N GLU A 153 -5.45 -21.87 -1.95
CA GLU A 153 -6.43 -21.44 -2.95
C GLU A 153 -7.85 -21.49 -2.38
N GLU A 154 -8.65 -20.47 -2.70
CA GLU A 154 -10.03 -20.37 -2.25
C GLU A 154 -10.92 -19.84 -3.37
N GLU A 155 -12.14 -20.38 -3.45
CA GLU A 155 -13.21 -19.80 -4.27
C GLU A 155 -13.96 -18.75 -3.46
N VAL A 156 -14.03 -17.51 -3.96
CA VAL A 156 -14.67 -16.38 -3.28
C VAL A 156 -15.63 -15.64 -4.21
N MET A 157 -16.55 -14.89 -3.59
CA MET A 157 -17.49 -14.00 -4.27
C MET A 157 -16.92 -12.58 -4.34
N LEU A 158 -17.46 -11.75 -5.25
CA LEU A 158 -16.98 -10.38 -5.46
C LEU A 158 -16.93 -9.54 -4.18
N GLU A 159 -17.91 -9.70 -3.28
CA GLU A 159 -18.01 -8.95 -2.03
C GLU A 159 -16.83 -9.18 -1.06
N ARG A 160 -16.06 -10.25 -1.26
CA ARG A 160 -14.86 -10.56 -0.47
C ARG A 160 -13.59 -9.96 -1.08
N ILE A 161 -13.68 -9.29 -2.22
CA ILE A 161 -12.53 -8.79 -2.99
C ILE A 161 -12.57 -7.26 -3.05
N CYS A 162 -11.46 -6.62 -2.68
CA CYS A 162 -11.19 -5.23 -2.99
C CYS A 162 -10.04 -5.15 -4.01
N ARG A 163 -10.20 -4.32 -5.03
CA ARG A 163 -9.14 -4.10 -6.03
C ARG A 163 -8.11 -3.10 -5.52
N ARG A 164 -6.90 -3.20 -6.04
CA ARG A 164 -5.89 -2.15 -5.83
C ARG A 164 -6.23 -0.88 -6.64
N PRO A 165 -5.92 0.31 -6.14
CA PRO A 165 -5.92 1.54 -6.95
C PRO A 165 -5.02 1.37 -8.16
N ALA A 166 -5.40 1.99 -9.29
CA ALA A 166 -4.51 2.04 -10.45
C ALA A 166 -3.27 2.86 -10.07
N ALA A 167 -2.09 2.40 -10.47
CA ALA A 167 -0.88 3.20 -10.29
C ALA A 167 -1.08 4.57 -10.95
N CYS A 168 -0.84 5.65 -10.20
CA CYS A 168 -0.76 6.99 -10.80
C CYS A 168 0.39 6.99 -11.81
N THR A 169 0.08 6.78 -13.09
CA THR A 169 1.00 7.11 -14.17
C THR A 169 1.03 8.63 -14.25
N ILE A 170 2.00 9.24 -13.57
CA ILE A 170 2.31 10.65 -13.78
C ILE A 170 2.95 10.72 -15.17
N ASP A 171 2.16 11.09 -16.18
CA ASP A 171 2.67 11.39 -17.51
C ASP A 171 3.77 12.44 -17.37
N SER A 172 4.98 12.07 -17.81
CA SER A 172 6.21 12.87 -17.73
C SER A 172 6.28 13.91 -18.84
#